data_AF-A0A1X7GQQ3-F1
#
_entry.id   AF-A0A1X7GQQ3-F1
#
_cell.length_a   1.000
_cell.length_b   1.000
_cell.length_c   1.000
_cell.angle_alpha   90.00
_cell.angle_beta   90.00
_cell.angle_gamma   90.00
#
_symmetry.space_group_name_H-M   'P 1'
#
loop_
_entity.id
_entity.type
_entity.pdbx_description
1 polymer ?
#
loop_
_entity_poly.entity_id
_entity_poly.type
_entity_poly.pdbx_seq_one_letter_code
_entity_poly.pdbx_strand_id
1 'polypeptide(L)'
;MIDGLGRVGAGRVEPARVALDKTQASAKAGDALAQGASGAPATAAATLAQSGPPVDSAKVAAIRAAIAEGRYPVDADRIAERMIALDLPERFSA
;
A
#
# COMPACT_ATOMS: atom_id res chain seq x y z
N MET A 1 -15.02 37.28 21.64
CA MET A 1 -15.77 37.94 20.54
C MET A 1 -15.99 36.87 19.48
N ILE A 2 -17.19 36.29 19.43
CA ILE A 2 -17.54 35.29 18.40
C ILE A 2 -18.82 35.74 17.70
N ASP A 3 -18.67 36.19 16.47
CA ASP A 3 -19.73 36.38 15.50
C ASP A 3 -19.14 35.79 14.21
N GLY A 4 -19.75 34.90 13.45
CA GLY A 4 -21.10 34.39 13.37
C GLY A 4 -21.22 33.81 11.95
N LEU A 5 -21.08 32.49 11.85
CA LEU A 5 -21.55 31.57 10.80
C LEU A 5 -21.69 32.08 9.35
N GLY A 6 -20.84 31.53 8.48
CA GLY A 6 -21.30 30.68 7.37
C GLY A 6 -22.34 31.25 6.42
N ARG A 7 -21.93 32.16 5.52
CA ARG A 7 -22.58 32.26 4.21
C ARG A 7 -22.23 31.02 3.39
N VAL A 8 -22.91 29.91 3.66
CA VAL A 8 -23.04 28.81 2.70
C VAL A 8 -24.26 29.14 1.86
N GLY A 9 -24.01 29.71 0.68
CA GLY A 9 -25.00 29.65 -0.38
C GLY A 9 -25.31 28.18 -0.66
N ALA A 10 -26.58 27.82 -0.62
CA ALA A 10 -27.06 26.49 -0.95
C ALA A 10 -26.78 26.18 -2.43
N GLY A 11 -25.59 25.69 -2.72
CA GLY A 11 -25.25 24.99 -3.95
C GLY A 11 -25.39 23.51 -3.70
N ARG A 12 -26.46 22.90 -4.21
CA ARG A 12 -26.64 21.45 -4.26
C ARG A 12 -25.45 20.85 -5.03
N VAL A 13 -24.49 20.24 -4.35
CA VAL A 13 -23.38 19.54 -5.01
C VAL A 13 -23.87 18.14 -5.36
N GLU A 14 -24.39 18.01 -6.58
CA GLU A 14 -24.50 16.71 -7.26
C GLU A 14 -23.09 16.10 -7.39
N PRO A 15 -22.84 14.87 -6.94
CA PRO A 15 -21.60 14.20 -7.31
C PRO A 15 -21.71 13.80 -8.77
N ALA A 16 -21.24 14.69 -9.66
CA ALA A 16 -20.85 14.31 -11.01
C ALA A 16 -19.94 13.08 -10.88
N ARG A 17 -20.42 11.90 -11.29
CA ARG A 17 -19.60 10.72 -11.44
C ARG A 17 -18.64 10.98 -12.59
N VAL A 18 -17.55 11.68 -12.29
CA VAL A 18 -16.37 11.74 -13.14
C VAL A 18 -15.78 10.35 -13.10
N ALA A 19 -15.89 9.63 -14.22
CA ALA A 19 -15.11 8.45 -14.48
C ALA A 19 -13.63 8.88 -14.47
N LEU A 20 -12.99 8.80 -13.30
CA LEU A 20 -11.57 9.05 -13.16
C LEU A 20 -10.84 7.86 -13.75
N ASP A 21 -10.20 8.08 -14.89
CA ASP A 21 -9.16 7.21 -15.43
C ASP A 21 -8.22 6.76 -14.31
N LYS A 22 -8.30 5.46 -13.99
CA LYS A 22 -7.54 4.76 -12.95
C LYS A 22 -6.02 4.99 -13.04
N THR A 23 -5.55 5.46 -14.19
CA THR A 23 -4.16 5.80 -14.50
C THR A 23 -3.66 7.04 -13.75
N GLN A 24 -4.51 8.05 -13.47
CA GLN A 24 -4.04 9.28 -12.78
C GLN A 24 -3.92 9.13 -11.26
N ALA A 25 -4.74 8.28 -10.64
CA ALA A 25 -4.65 8.00 -9.21
C ALA A 25 -3.31 7.35 -8.82
N SER A 26 -2.73 6.54 -9.72
CA SER A 26 -1.42 5.90 -9.49
C SER A 26 -0.25 6.89 -9.57
N ALA A 27 -0.34 7.93 -10.41
CA ALA A 27 0.70 8.95 -10.53
C ALA A 27 0.77 9.86 -9.30
N LYS A 28 -0.38 10.27 -8.75
CA LYS A 28 -0.48 11.08 -7.51
C LYS A 28 0.01 10.33 -6.27
N ALA A 29 -0.21 9.03 -6.19
CA ALA A 29 0.24 8.20 -5.07
C ALA A 29 1.77 8.04 -5.04
N GLY A 30 2.41 7.92 -6.21
CA GLY A 30 3.89 7.86 -6.31
C GLY A 30 4.57 9.16 -5.90
N ASP A 31 3.97 10.30 -6.25
CA ASP A 31 4.51 11.64 -5.96
C ASP A 31 4.43 11.98 -4.45
N ALA A 32 3.33 11.58 -3.79
CA ALA A 32 3.17 11.76 -2.34
C ALA A 32 4.16 10.94 -1.49
N LEU A 33 4.58 9.76 -1.98
CA LEU A 33 5.61 8.93 -1.34
C LEU A 33 7.02 9.51 -1.54
N ALA A 34 7.27 10.19 -2.66
CA ALA A 34 8.55 10.84 -2.95
C ALA A 34 8.76 12.13 -2.12
N GLN A 35 7.69 12.90 -1.90
CA GLN A 35 7.74 14.17 -1.17
C GLN A 35 8.02 14.01 0.34
N GLY A 36 7.72 12.84 0.94
CA GLY A 36 7.92 12.56 2.36
C GLY A 36 9.36 12.19 2.77
N ALA A 37 10.26 12.01 1.80
CA ALA A 37 11.62 11.50 2.04
C ALA A 37 12.70 12.59 2.18
N SER A 38 12.33 13.87 2.10
CA SER A 38 13.31 14.96 2.09
C SER A 38 13.40 15.64 3.46
N GLY A 39 14.40 15.30 4.26
CA GLY A 39 14.90 16.21 5.31
C GLY A 39 15.28 15.66 6.69
N ALA A 40 15.19 14.36 6.97
CA ALA A 40 15.70 13.82 8.24
C ALA A 40 17.13 13.29 8.09
N PRO A 41 18.07 13.55 9.04
CA PRO A 41 19.37 12.91 9.01
C PRO A 41 19.20 11.39 9.07
N ALA A 42 19.76 10.67 8.11
CA ALA A 42 19.68 9.22 8.03
C ALA A 42 20.30 8.60 9.29
N THR A 43 19.45 8.10 10.18
CA THR A 43 19.89 7.36 11.37
C THR A 43 20.34 5.96 10.95
N ALA A 44 21.21 5.32 11.73
CA ALA A 44 21.61 3.93 11.47
C ALA A 44 20.40 2.96 11.43
N ALA A 45 19.30 3.30 12.12
CA ALA A 45 18.05 2.57 12.03
C ALA A 45 17.36 2.77 10.67
N ALA A 46 17.42 3.98 10.08
CA ALA A 46 16.89 4.25 8.75
C ALA A 46 17.67 3.49 7.66
N THR A 47 19.01 3.40 7.76
CA THR A 47 19.83 2.67 6.78
C THR A 47 19.64 1.15 6.84
N LEU A 48 19.44 0.59 8.04
CA LEU A 48 19.07 -0.81 8.24
C LEU A 48 17.65 -1.10 7.71
N ALA A 49 16.70 -0.20 7.96
CA ALA A 49 15.35 -0.32 7.41
C ALA A 49 15.35 -0.26 5.87
N GLN A 50 16.22 0.56 5.28
CA GLN A 50 16.41 0.65 3.83
C GLN A 50 17.02 -0.61 3.22
N SER A 51 17.91 -1.28 3.96
CA SER A 51 18.58 -2.52 3.53
C SER A 51 17.66 -3.73 3.62
N GLY A 52 16.59 -3.64 4.43
CA GLY A 52 15.58 -4.69 4.58
C GLY A 52 16.12 -5.98 5.22
N PRO A 53 15.23 -6.94 5.55
CA PRO A 53 15.65 -8.28 5.94
C PRO A 53 16.45 -8.93 4.81
N PRO A 54 17.43 -9.80 5.11
CA PRO A 54 18.14 -10.54 4.08
C PRO A 54 17.16 -11.42 3.30
N VAL A 55 16.91 -11.05 2.05
CA VAL A 55 16.06 -11.82 1.12
C VAL A 55 16.92 -12.76 0.28
N ASP A 56 16.45 -13.99 0.11
CA ASP A 56 17.05 -14.95 -0.81
C ASP A 56 16.63 -14.61 -2.25
N SER A 57 17.53 -13.95 -2.97
CA SER A 57 17.32 -13.54 -4.37
C SER A 57 17.22 -14.73 -5.33
N ALA A 58 17.89 -15.85 -5.03
CA ALA A 58 17.86 -17.06 -5.86
C ALA A 58 16.47 -17.72 -5.78
N LYS A 59 15.92 -17.83 -4.57
CA LYS A 59 14.55 -18.34 -4.36
C LYS A 59 13.51 -17.46 -5.07
N VAL A 60 13.67 -16.15 -4.97
CA VAL A 60 12.76 -15.19 -5.65
C VAL A 60 12.83 -15.35 -7.17
N ALA A 61 14.03 -15.47 -7.75
CA ALA A 61 14.20 -15.67 -9.18
C ALA A 61 13.54 -16.97 -9.66
N ALA A 62 13.73 -18.08 -8.93
CA ALA A 62 13.11 -19.36 -9.24
C ALA A 62 11.57 -19.30 -9.24
N ILE A 63 10.98 -18.64 -8.23
CA ILE A 63 9.53 -18.46 -8.15
C ILE A 63 9.02 -17.60 -9.31
N ARG A 64 9.72 -16.49 -9.63
CA ARG A 64 9.33 -15.63 -10.77
C ARG A 64 9.34 -16.40 -12.10
N ALA A 65 10.35 -17.24 -12.33
CA ALA A 65 10.41 -18.08 -13.52
C ALA A 65 9.22 -19.05 -13.58
N ALA A 66 8.93 -19.76 -12.48
CA ALA A 66 7.80 -20.68 -12.42
C ALA A 66 6.45 -20.01 -12.67
N ILE A 67 6.26 -18.76 -12.23
CA ILE A 67 5.06 -17.97 -12.51
C ILE A 67 5.00 -17.57 -13.99
N ALA A 68 6.11 -17.09 -14.56
CA ALA A 68 6.16 -16.68 -15.97
C ALA A 68 5.87 -17.85 -16.93
N GLU A 69 6.31 -19.06 -16.57
CA GLU A 69 6.07 -20.28 -17.33
C GLU A 69 4.69 -20.90 -17.06
N GLY A 70 3.89 -20.32 -16.14
CA GLY A 70 2.56 -20.82 -15.79
C GLY A 70 2.57 -22.15 -15.01
N ARG A 71 3.72 -22.59 -14.51
CA ARG A 71 3.88 -23.85 -13.76
C ARG A 71 3.82 -23.69 -12.24
N TYR A 72 3.62 -22.47 -11.75
CA TYR A 72 3.49 -22.23 -10.31
C TYR A 72 2.15 -22.79 -9.81
N PRO A 73 2.14 -23.72 -8.84
CA PRO A 73 0.92 -24.41 -8.42
C PRO A 73 -0.03 -23.45 -7.70
N VAL A 74 -1.31 -23.49 -8.09
CA VAL A 74 -2.41 -22.81 -7.40
C VAL A 74 -3.17 -23.85 -6.60
N ASP A 75 -3.02 -23.80 -5.28
CA ASP A 75 -3.64 -24.72 -4.34
C ASP A 75 -4.66 -23.94 -3.50
N ALA A 76 -5.94 -24.29 -3.63
CA ALA A 76 -7.04 -23.60 -2.97
C ALA A 76 -6.97 -23.72 -1.44
N ASP A 77 -6.55 -24.88 -0.93
CA ASP A 77 -6.47 -25.13 0.51
C ASP A 77 -5.37 -24.28 1.14
N ARG A 78 -4.21 -24.19 0.48
CA ARG A 78 -3.11 -23.31 0.92
C ARG A 78 -3.49 -21.83 0.92
N ILE A 79 -4.30 -21.40 -0.04
CA ILE A 79 -4.78 -20.02 -0.09
C ILE A 79 -5.73 -19.75 1.08
N ALA A 80 -6.68 -20.65 1.31
CA ALA A 80 -7.63 -20.53 2.42
C ALA A 80 -6.93 -20.50 3.78
N GLU A 81 -5.97 -21.39 4.00
CA GLU A 81 -5.15 -21.42 5.22
C GLU A 81 -4.42 -20.09 5.43
N ARG A 82 -3.83 -19.52 4.37
CA ARG A 82 -3.11 -18.24 4.46
C ARG A 82 -4.04 -17.05 4.70
N MET A 83 -5.25 -17.08 4.15
CA MET A 83 -6.28 -16.07 4.42
C MET A 83 -6.68 -16.07 5.90
N ILE A 84 -6.97 -17.26 6.46
CA ILE A 84 -7.32 -17.40 7.87
C ILE A 84 -6.16 -16.95 8.76
N ALA A 85 -4.92 -17.34 8.43
CA ALA A 85 -3.74 -16.96 9.19
C ALA A 85 -3.48 -15.45 9.21
N LEU A 86 -3.87 -14.71 8.16
CA LEU A 86 -3.71 -13.25 8.06
C LEU A 86 -4.90 -12.48 8.63
N ASP A 87 -6.11 -13.04 8.57
CA ASP A 87 -7.34 -12.44 9.07
C ASP A 87 -7.47 -12.54 10.60
N LEU A 88 -6.79 -13.51 11.21
CA LEU A 88 -6.66 -13.55 12.65
C LEU A 88 -5.83 -12.34 13.12
N PRO A 89 -6.34 -11.48 14.02
CA PRO A 89 -5.55 -10.39 14.55
C PRO A 89 -4.31 -10.99 15.20
N GLU A 90 -3.14 -10.65 14.65
CA GLU A 90 -1.85 -11.05 15.20
C GLU A 90 -1.85 -10.67 16.69
N ARG A 91 -2.05 -11.65 17.57
CA ARG A 91 -1.68 -11.63 18.99
C ARG A 91 -1.96 -10.29 19.71
N PHE A 92 -3.14 -10.14 20.29
CA PHE A 92 -3.25 -9.39 21.55
C PHE A 92 -2.37 -10.11 22.59
N SER A 93 -1.09 -9.75 22.65
CA SER A 93 -0.15 -10.18 23.68
C SER A 93 1.01 -9.19 23.74
N ALA A 94 0.78 -8.10 24.45
CA ALA A 94 1.77 -7.36 25.23
C ALA A 94 1.08 -6.91 26.51
#